data_AF-A0A3G9H7H5-F1
#
_entry.id   AF-A0A3G9H7H5-F1
#
_cell.length_a   1.000
_cell.length_b   1.000
_cell.length_c   1.000
_cell.angle_alpha   90.00
_cell.angle_beta   90.00
_cell.angle_gamma   90.00
#
_symmetry.space_group_name_H-M   'P 1'
#
loop_
_entity.id
_entity.type
_entity.pdbx_description
1 polymer ?
#
loop_
_entity_poly.entity_id
_entity_poly.type
_entity_poly.pdbx_seq_one_letter_code
_entity_poly.pdbx_strand_id
1 'polypeptide(L)'
;MLSVREISENIEQETLAPWAAKSSQAVRDSEEAADDLRTAFQRDRDRIIHSTPFRKLKHKTQVYLCPGDHYRTRLTHSMEVSQIARTIARALRLNEDLTEAAALGHDLGHTPFGHAGERAINSYTGHFKHNEQSLRVVELYGRKGKGLNLTREVRDAIVNHTGSTMPKTLEGQVVRRCDRIAYLCHDFDDGCKVGIIGPEKLPGIVAMRLGTEPSQILDVLVHNIVELSLNQPQIIIDKYYEEAVEEFRNFMFDYIYCSPQLTVEHNKAEHVVRTLMDLYMESPQLLPREYGELADRFGLKQTVVDFVGGLTDAGAVQLFNKHYIPII
;
A
#
# COMPACT_ATOMS: atom_id res chain seq x y z
N MET A 1 -24.76 -30.86 6.75
CA MET A 1 -23.41 -30.82 7.38
C MET A 1 -22.86 -29.44 7.06
N LEU A 2 -22.35 -28.71 8.05
CA LEU A 2 -21.75 -27.39 7.80
C LEU A 2 -20.51 -27.56 6.92
N SER A 3 -20.32 -26.64 5.98
CA SER A 3 -19.09 -26.51 5.20
C SER A 3 -17.92 -26.07 6.08
N VAL A 4 -16.68 -26.27 5.62
CA VAL A 4 -15.48 -25.84 6.36
C VAL A 4 -15.49 -24.32 6.56
N ARG A 5 -15.91 -23.57 5.53
CA ARG A 5 -16.13 -22.12 5.64
C ARG A 5 -17.10 -21.77 6.76
N GLU A 6 -18.27 -22.39 6.82
CA GLU A 6 -19.30 -22.08 7.85
C GLU A 6 -18.80 -22.41 9.27
N ILE A 7 -17.98 -23.45 9.41
CA ILE A 7 -17.33 -23.76 10.70
C ILE A 7 -16.38 -22.63 11.10
N SER A 8 -15.54 -22.15 10.19
CA SER A 8 -14.66 -20.99 10.45
C SER A 8 -15.44 -19.72 10.76
N GLU A 9 -16.51 -19.43 10.02
CA GLU A 9 -17.39 -18.28 10.26
C GLU A 9 -18.06 -18.35 11.65
N ASN A 10 -18.44 -19.54 12.13
CA ASN A 10 -18.98 -19.71 13.48
C ASN A 10 -17.91 -19.49 14.56
N ILE A 11 -16.69 -20.00 14.37
CA ILE A 11 -15.57 -19.74 15.29
C ILE A 11 -15.27 -18.24 15.37
N GLU A 12 -15.29 -17.52 14.23
CA GLU A 12 -15.12 -16.06 14.21
C GLU A 12 -16.18 -15.35 15.07
N GLN A 13 -17.44 -15.82 15.05
CA GLN A 13 -18.51 -15.23 15.85
C GLN A 13 -18.28 -15.39 17.35
N GLU A 14 -17.78 -16.54 17.79
CA GLU A 14 -17.55 -16.85 19.20
C GLU A 14 -16.25 -16.22 19.75
N THR A 15 -15.20 -16.14 18.92
CA THR A 15 -13.85 -15.81 19.40
C THR A 15 -13.43 -14.37 19.14
N LEU A 16 -13.85 -13.76 18.03
CA LEU A 16 -13.47 -12.37 17.73
C LEU A 16 -14.25 -11.39 18.61
N ALA A 17 -13.65 -10.24 18.87
CA ALA A 17 -14.28 -9.17 19.64
C ALA A 17 -15.63 -8.74 19.02
N PRO A 18 -16.59 -8.21 19.81
CA PRO A 18 -17.91 -7.82 19.31
C PRO A 18 -17.89 -6.75 18.20
N TRP A 19 -16.84 -5.93 18.17
CA TRP A 19 -16.62 -4.87 17.18
C TRP A 19 -15.72 -5.28 16.01
N ALA A 20 -15.21 -6.52 16.00
CA ALA A 20 -14.44 -7.05 14.88
C ALA A 20 -15.34 -7.31 13.68
N ALA A 21 -14.84 -7.08 12.47
CA ALA A 21 -15.56 -7.42 11.26
C ALA A 21 -15.71 -8.95 11.13
N LYS A 22 -16.89 -9.42 10.78
CA LYS A 22 -17.17 -10.86 10.65
C LYS A 22 -17.23 -11.25 9.16
N SER A 23 -16.55 -12.32 8.77
CA SER A 23 -16.50 -12.76 7.38
C SER A 23 -17.88 -13.12 6.82
N SER A 24 -18.78 -13.64 7.67
CA SER A 24 -20.16 -14.00 7.33
C SER A 24 -21.05 -12.80 7.01
N GLN A 25 -20.65 -11.59 7.40
CA GLN A 25 -21.38 -10.34 7.15
C GLN A 25 -20.78 -9.54 5.97
N ALA A 26 -19.69 -10.01 5.38
CA ALA A 26 -18.96 -9.29 4.35
C ALA A 26 -19.77 -9.16 3.06
N VAL A 27 -19.73 -7.97 2.44
CA VAL A 27 -20.54 -7.66 1.25
C VAL A 27 -19.65 -7.47 0.03
N ARG A 28 -20.07 -8.03 -1.11
CA ARG A 28 -19.46 -7.80 -2.44
C ARG A 28 -20.45 -7.06 -3.34
N ASP A 29 -19.95 -6.30 -4.30
CA ASP A 29 -20.80 -5.59 -5.26
C ASP A 29 -21.37 -6.52 -6.33
N SER A 30 -20.63 -7.57 -6.69
CA SER A 30 -21.12 -8.63 -7.57
C SER A 30 -21.30 -9.92 -6.78
N GLU A 31 -22.52 -10.44 -6.78
CA GLU A 31 -22.83 -11.73 -6.16
C GLU A 31 -22.03 -12.85 -6.82
N GLU A 32 -21.51 -13.74 -5.98
CA GLU A 32 -20.78 -14.92 -6.39
C GLU A 32 -21.08 -16.04 -5.38
N ALA A 33 -21.08 -17.28 -5.86
CA ALA A 33 -21.26 -18.43 -4.98
C ALA A 33 -20.20 -18.40 -3.86
N ALA A 34 -20.67 -18.69 -2.65
CA ALA A 34 -19.79 -18.89 -1.52
C ALA A 34 -18.86 -20.09 -1.78
N ASP A 35 -17.64 -20.00 -1.24
CA ASP A 35 -16.66 -21.09 -1.30
C ASP A 35 -16.97 -22.07 -0.16
N ASP A 36 -16.72 -23.35 -0.33
CA ASP A 36 -16.98 -24.36 0.70
C ASP A 36 -15.86 -24.44 1.75
N LEU A 37 -14.68 -23.90 1.43
CA LEU A 37 -13.49 -23.96 2.28
C LEU A 37 -13.13 -22.61 2.90
N ARG A 38 -13.11 -21.53 2.09
CA ARG A 38 -12.53 -20.24 2.47
C ARG A 38 -13.58 -19.19 2.82
N THR A 39 -13.29 -18.40 3.85
CA THR A 39 -14.10 -17.23 4.23
C THR A 39 -13.99 -16.12 3.18
N ALA A 40 -14.89 -15.13 3.26
CA ALA A 40 -14.91 -14.01 2.32
C ALA A 40 -13.58 -13.23 2.31
N PHE A 41 -12.97 -12.98 3.47
CA PHE A 41 -11.71 -12.23 3.56
C PHE A 41 -10.49 -13.07 3.13
N GLN A 42 -10.49 -14.38 3.38
CA GLN A 42 -9.46 -15.28 2.86
C GLN A 42 -9.44 -15.28 1.32
N ARG A 43 -10.62 -15.30 0.69
CA ARG A 43 -10.72 -15.20 -0.76
C ARG A 43 -10.20 -13.87 -1.29
N ASP A 44 -10.38 -12.78 -0.55
CA ASP A 44 -9.86 -11.47 -0.93
C ASP A 44 -8.34 -11.43 -0.88
N ARG A 45 -7.75 -11.93 0.21
CA ARG A 45 -6.31 -12.09 0.34
C ARG A 45 -5.73 -12.88 -0.84
N ASP A 46 -6.29 -14.05 -1.12
CA ASP A 46 -5.78 -14.93 -2.18
C ASP A 46 -5.86 -14.23 -3.55
N ARG A 47 -6.95 -13.50 -3.83
CA ARG A 47 -7.11 -12.73 -5.07
C ARG A 47 -6.05 -11.64 -5.21
N ILE A 48 -5.75 -10.93 -4.12
CA ILE A 48 -4.71 -9.90 -4.10
C ILE A 48 -3.35 -10.54 -4.38
N ILE A 49 -2.97 -11.59 -3.64
CA ILE A 49 -1.67 -12.26 -3.77
C ILE A 49 -1.44 -12.79 -5.20
N HIS A 50 -2.45 -13.38 -5.83
CA HIS A 50 -2.31 -13.93 -7.18
C HIS A 50 -2.44 -12.89 -8.30
N SER A 51 -2.79 -11.64 -7.96
CA SER A 51 -2.94 -10.55 -8.94
C SER A 51 -1.58 -10.13 -9.53
N THR A 52 -1.60 -9.67 -10.79
CA THR A 52 -0.38 -9.10 -11.40
C THR A 52 0.05 -7.78 -10.75
N PRO A 53 -0.86 -6.87 -10.34
CA PRO A 53 -0.48 -5.68 -9.58
C PRO A 53 0.35 -6.01 -8.34
N PHE A 54 -0.05 -7.03 -7.56
CA PHE A 54 0.71 -7.46 -6.39
C PHE A 54 2.10 -7.99 -6.77
N ARG A 55 2.18 -8.83 -7.81
CA ARG A 55 3.47 -9.31 -8.34
C ARG A 55 4.39 -8.18 -8.82
N LYS A 56 3.82 -7.10 -9.37
CA LYS A 56 4.59 -5.92 -9.82
C LYS A 56 5.23 -5.16 -8.67
N LEU A 57 4.70 -5.23 -7.44
CA LEU A 57 5.29 -4.58 -6.26
C LEU A 57 6.73 -5.04 -5.99
N LYS A 58 7.09 -6.27 -6.39
CA LYS A 58 8.47 -6.78 -6.35
C LYS A 58 9.44 -5.91 -7.17
N HIS A 59 8.95 -5.26 -8.22
CA HIS A 59 9.73 -4.49 -9.18
C HIS A 59 9.42 -2.99 -9.10
N LYS A 60 8.95 -2.53 -7.94
CA LYS A 60 8.78 -1.12 -7.60
C LYS A 60 9.57 -0.81 -6.33
N THR A 61 10.44 0.18 -6.40
CA THR A 61 11.18 0.71 -5.26
C THR A 61 10.24 1.40 -4.27
N GLN A 62 10.58 1.32 -2.98
CA GLN A 62 9.88 2.07 -1.93
C GLN A 62 10.26 3.56 -1.99
N VAL A 63 11.45 3.91 -1.50
CA VAL A 63 11.97 5.30 -1.43
C VAL A 63 13.26 5.48 -2.22
N TYR A 64 14.19 4.55 -2.13
CA TYR A 64 15.53 4.69 -2.69
C TYR A 64 15.58 4.15 -4.13
N LEU A 65 15.75 5.05 -5.11
CA LEU A 65 15.99 4.72 -6.51
C LEU A 65 17.44 4.30 -6.73
N CYS A 66 17.85 3.13 -6.20
CA CYS A 66 19.24 2.67 -6.32
C CYS A 66 19.31 1.17 -6.67
N PRO A 67 20.11 0.76 -7.67
CA PRO A 67 20.15 -0.61 -8.17
C PRO A 67 21.05 -1.51 -7.30
N GLY A 68 20.69 -1.70 -6.04
CA GLY A 68 21.30 -2.69 -5.15
C GLY A 68 20.30 -3.76 -4.71
N ASP A 69 20.75 -5.01 -4.55
CA ASP A 69 19.90 -6.16 -4.19
C ASP A 69 19.35 -6.12 -2.75
N HIS A 70 19.79 -5.16 -1.93
CA HIS A 70 19.47 -5.09 -0.49
C HIS A 70 18.36 -4.09 -0.13
N TYR A 71 17.79 -3.37 -1.09
CA TYR A 71 16.77 -2.36 -0.79
C TYR A 71 15.36 -2.94 -0.73
N ARG A 72 14.54 -2.37 0.16
CA ARG A 72 13.14 -2.74 0.26
C ARG A 72 12.38 -2.32 -1.00
N THR A 73 11.58 -3.25 -1.47
CA THR A 73 10.59 -3.05 -2.52
C THR A 73 9.23 -2.77 -1.87
N ARG A 74 8.25 -2.33 -2.66
CA ARG A 74 6.87 -2.20 -2.16
C ARG A 74 6.29 -3.53 -1.70
N LEU A 75 6.76 -4.64 -2.27
CA LEU A 75 6.35 -5.97 -1.84
C LEU A 75 6.84 -6.26 -0.42
N THR A 76 8.12 -6.00 -0.14
CA THR A 76 8.66 -6.21 1.22
C THR A 76 8.01 -5.28 2.24
N HIS A 77 7.73 -4.03 1.87
CA HIS A 77 6.91 -3.11 2.68
C HIS A 77 5.55 -3.70 3.02
N SER A 78 4.79 -4.10 2.00
CA SER A 78 3.44 -4.66 2.19
C SER A 78 3.44 -5.91 3.07
N MET A 79 4.49 -6.73 2.99
CA MET A 79 4.66 -7.91 3.84
C MET A 79 4.97 -7.55 5.29
N GLU A 80 5.82 -6.54 5.54
CA GLU A 80 6.11 -6.02 6.88
C GLU A 80 4.84 -5.40 7.50
N VAL A 81 4.11 -4.57 6.76
CA VAL A 81 2.82 -3.99 7.20
C VAL A 81 1.83 -5.08 7.57
N SER A 82 1.69 -6.11 6.72
CA SER A 82 0.80 -7.24 6.98
C SER A 82 1.18 -7.98 8.25
N GLN A 83 2.48 -8.26 8.47
CA GLN A 83 2.95 -8.97 9.66
C GLN A 83 2.65 -8.19 10.95
N ILE A 84 2.94 -6.89 10.98
CA ILE A 84 2.68 -6.03 12.14
C ILE A 84 1.17 -5.93 12.39
N ALA A 85 0.39 -5.67 11.33
CA ALA A 85 -1.05 -5.49 11.43
C ALA A 85 -1.76 -6.76 11.92
N ARG A 86 -1.35 -7.94 11.44
CA ARG A 86 -1.87 -9.24 11.93
C ARG A 86 -1.54 -9.48 13.40
N THR A 87 -0.37 -9.06 13.85
CA THR A 87 0.04 -9.18 15.26
C THR A 87 -0.88 -8.35 16.16
N ILE A 88 -1.14 -7.10 15.80
CA ILE A 88 -2.07 -6.22 16.52
C ILE A 88 -3.51 -6.76 16.44
N ALA A 89 -3.97 -7.14 15.24
CA ALA A 89 -5.32 -7.67 15.04
C ALA A 89 -5.57 -8.92 15.91
N ARG A 90 -4.62 -9.86 15.93
CA ARG A 90 -4.72 -11.08 16.75
C ARG A 90 -4.79 -10.76 18.24
N ALA A 91 -3.92 -9.87 18.72
CA ALA A 91 -3.91 -9.47 20.14
C ALA A 91 -5.24 -8.81 20.56
N LEU A 92 -5.85 -8.04 19.65
CA LEU A 92 -7.13 -7.36 19.87
C LEU A 92 -8.37 -8.22 19.52
N ARG A 93 -8.18 -9.48 19.12
CA ARG A 93 -9.24 -10.38 18.61
C ARG A 93 -10.06 -9.75 17.46
N LEU A 94 -9.39 -9.01 16.58
CA LEU A 94 -9.94 -8.51 15.33
C LEU A 94 -9.78 -9.54 14.21
N ASN A 95 -10.42 -9.30 13.06
CA ASN A 95 -10.34 -10.22 11.93
C ASN A 95 -8.97 -10.16 11.24
N GLU A 96 -8.16 -11.20 11.46
CA GLU A 96 -6.80 -11.28 10.92
C GLU A 96 -6.78 -11.36 9.38
N ASP A 97 -7.72 -12.09 8.78
CA ASP A 97 -7.80 -12.26 7.32
C ASP A 97 -8.18 -10.95 6.60
N LEU A 98 -9.13 -10.17 7.16
CA LEU A 98 -9.45 -8.82 6.66
C LEU A 98 -8.25 -7.89 6.75
N THR A 99 -7.57 -7.90 7.90
CA THR A 99 -6.41 -7.06 8.16
C THR A 99 -5.27 -7.39 7.19
N GLU A 100 -4.99 -8.68 6.99
CA GLU A 100 -3.98 -9.17 6.04
C GLU A 100 -4.33 -8.80 4.59
N ALA A 101 -5.57 -9.03 4.15
CA ALA A 101 -6.00 -8.69 2.80
C ALA A 101 -5.85 -7.18 2.53
N ALA A 102 -6.28 -6.34 3.46
CA ALA A 102 -6.16 -4.89 3.35
C ALA A 102 -4.69 -4.43 3.34
N ALA A 103 -3.85 -4.97 4.23
CA ALA A 103 -2.42 -4.66 4.28
C ALA A 103 -1.68 -5.07 3.00
N LEU A 104 -2.01 -6.21 2.39
CA LEU A 104 -1.39 -6.63 1.12
C LEU A 104 -1.93 -5.83 -0.09
N GLY A 105 -3.12 -5.25 0.04
CA GLY A 105 -3.81 -4.52 -1.03
C GLY A 105 -3.59 -3.01 -1.06
N HIS A 106 -3.11 -2.40 0.03
CA HIS A 106 -3.09 -0.94 0.18
C HIS A 106 -2.23 -0.23 -0.88
N ASP A 107 -1.17 -0.89 -1.33
CA ASP A 107 -0.10 -0.31 -2.15
C ASP A 107 -0.15 -0.68 -3.65
N LEU A 108 -1.19 -1.40 -4.08
CA LEU A 108 -1.30 -1.91 -5.46
C LEU A 108 -1.30 -0.84 -6.56
N GLY A 109 -1.74 0.37 -6.23
CA GLY A 109 -1.89 1.51 -7.13
C GLY A 109 -0.69 2.45 -7.20
N HIS A 110 0.39 2.16 -6.47
CA HIS A 110 1.57 3.01 -6.54
C HIS A 110 2.17 3.03 -7.94
N THR A 111 2.59 4.21 -8.38
CA THR A 111 3.23 4.45 -9.67
C THR A 111 4.66 3.89 -9.70
N PRO A 112 5.27 3.72 -10.89
CA PRO A 112 6.72 3.55 -10.98
C PRO A 112 7.44 4.68 -10.24
N PHE A 113 8.56 4.36 -9.60
CA PHE A 113 9.41 5.30 -8.88
C PHE A 113 8.72 6.01 -7.70
N GLY A 114 7.68 5.40 -7.13
CA GLY A 114 7.01 5.90 -5.93
C GLY A 114 6.47 7.33 -6.10
N HIS A 115 6.78 8.21 -5.15
CA HIS A 115 6.27 9.59 -5.13
C HIS A 115 6.68 10.42 -6.37
N ALA A 116 7.80 10.11 -7.02
CA ALA A 116 8.19 10.80 -8.26
C ALA A 116 7.20 10.54 -9.40
N GLY A 117 6.76 9.29 -9.57
CA GLY A 117 5.74 8.94 -10.55
C GLY A 117 4.37 9.52 -10.20
N GLU A 118 4.01 9.60 -8.92
CA GLU A 118 2.77 10.21 -8.45
C GLU A 118 2.76 11.71 -8.75
N ARG A 119 3.85 12.44 -8.50
CA ARG A 119 3.97 13.85 -8.89
C ARG A 119 3.89 14.05 -10.40
N ALA A 120 4.56 13.19 -11.16
CA ALA A 120 4.53 13.22 -12.62
C ALA A 120 3.09 13.10 -13.15
N ILE A 121 2.36 12.08 -12.71
CA ILE A 121 0.98 11.85 -13.15
C ILE A 121 0.04 12.94 -12.63
N ASN A 122 0.20 13.37 -11.37
CA ASN A 122 -0.58 14.45 -10.78
C ASN A 122 -0.46 15.77 -11.57
N SER A 123 0.72 16.06 -12.13
CA SER A 123 0.90 17.24 -13.00
C SER A 123 0.05 17.20 -14.27
N TYR A 124 -0.30 15.99 -14.73
CA TYR A 124 -1.13 15.76 -15.91
C TYR A 124 -2.62 15.71 -15.57
N THR A 125 -2.98 15.08 -14.45
CA THR A 125 -4.38 14.87 -14.05
C THR A 125 -4.97 16.01 -13.24
N GLY A 126 -4.14 16.78 -12.53
CA GLY A 126 -4.52 17.76 -11.51
C GLY A 126 -4.80 17.13 -10.14
N HIS A 127 -5.06 15.82 -10.10
CA HIS A 127 -5.26 15.02 -8.90
C HIS A 127 -4.89 13.56 -9.18
N PHE A 128 -3.94 13.02 -8.42
CA PHE A 128 -3.62 11.61 -8.40
C PHE A 128 -3.21 11.22 -6.99
N LYS A 129 -3.75 10.09 -6.53
CA LYS A 129 -3.48 9.51 -5.21
C LYS A 129 -3.33 8.00 -5.32
N HIS A 130 -2.21 7.47 -4.83
CA HIS A 130 -1.92 6.04 -4.94
C HIS A 130 -3.00 5.15 -4.30
N ASN A 131 -3.61 5.55 -3.18
CA ASN A 131 -4.67 4.82 -2.50
C ASN A 131 -5.98 4.74 -3.32
N GLU A 132 -6.34 5.83 -4.01
CA GLU A 132 -7.47 5.84 -4.95
C GLU A 132 -7.17 4.95 -6.16
N GLN A 133 -5.93 4.99 -6.64
CA GLN A 133 -5.49 4.10 -7.71
C GLN A 133 -5.45 2.63 -7.27
N SER A 134 -5.11 2.32 -6.01
CA SER A 134 -5.14 0.96 -5.46
C SER A 134 -6.57 0.41 -5.49
N LEU A 135 -7.54 1.22 -5.07
CA LEU A 135 -8.97 0.89 -5.15
C LEU A 135 -9.39 0.64 -6.62
N ARG A 136 -9.03 1.56 -7.52
CA ARG A 136 -9.33 1.43 -8.95
C ARG A 136 -8.74 0.15 -9.55
N VAL A 137 -7.51 -0.18 -9.19
CA VAL A 137 -6.83 -1.40 -9.63
C VAL A 137 -7.61 -2.63 -9.15
N VAL A 138 -8.02 -2.72 -7.89
CA VAL A 138 -8.78 -3.90 -7.43
C VAL A 138 -10.20 -3.98 -8.01
N GLU A 139 -10.78 -2.86 -8.44
CA GLU A 139 -12.10 -2.80 -9.06
C GLU A 139 -12.11 -3.13 -10.56
N LEU A 140 -10.98 -2.92 -11.25
CA LEU A 140 -10.90 -3.04 -12.70
C LEU A 140 -9.91 -4.10 -13.19
N TYR A 141 -8.88 -4.41 -12.41
CA TYR A 141 -7.85 -5.36 -12.82
C TYR A 141 -8.35 -6.81 -12.87
N GLY A 142 -8.11 -7.49 -13.98
CA GLY A 142 -8.44 -8.89 -14.17
C GLY A 142 -9.92 -9.14 -14.51
N ARG A 143 -10.27 -10.42 -14.66
CA ARG A 143 -11.65 -10.89 -14.99
C ARG A 143 -12.31 -10.14 -16.17
N LYS A 144 -11.56 -9.81 -17.21
CA LYS A 144 -12.03 -9.02 -18.38
C LYS A 144 -12.58 -7.64 -17.97
N GLY A 145 -11.87 -6.92 -17.09
CA GLY A 145 -12.27 -5.57 -16.66
C GLY A 145 -13.34 -5.54 -15.56
N LYS A 146 -13.54 -6.67 -14.85
CA LYS A 146 -14.50 -6.80 -13.73
C LYS A 146 -13.83 -6.73 -12.35
N GLY A 147 -12.52 -6.48 -12.30
CA GLY A 147 -11.77 -6.40 -11.05
C GLY A 147 -11.60 -7.74 -10.33
N LEU A 148 -11.09 -7.64 -9.12
CA LEU A 148 -10.94 -8.75 -8.19
C LEU A 148 -12.25 -9.04 -7.41
N ASN A 149 -13.29 -8.20 -7.56
CA ASN A 149 -14.57 -8.30 -6.84
C ASN A 149 -14.36 -8.48 -5.32
N LEU A 150 -13.48 -7.69 -4.71
CA LEU A 150 -13.19 -7.77 -3.27
C LEU A 150 -14.39 -7.32 -2.42
N THR A 151 -14.42 -7.73 -1.16
CA THR A 151 -15.38 -7.25 -0.16
C THR A 151 -15.25 -5.74 0.05
N ARG A 152 -16.36 -5.10 0.44
CA ARG A 152 -16.40 -3.64 0.68
C ARG A 152 -15.49 -3.22 1.83
N GLU A 153 -15.36 -4.07 2.84
CA GLU A 153 -14.52 -3.85 4.01
C GLU A 153 -13.04 -3.78 3.62
N VAL A 154 -12.56 -4.71 2.78
CA VAL A 154 -11.18 -4.69 2.26
C VAL A 154 -10.95 -3.46 1.39
N ARG A 155 -11.90 -3.12 0.51
CA ARG A 155 -11.81 -1.93 -0.37
C ARG A 155 -11.76 -0.63 0.42
N ASP A 156 -12.60 -0.51 1.46
CA ASP A 156 -12.62 0.65 2.36
C ASP A 156 -11.28 0.81 3.09
N ALA A 157 -10.72 -0.29 3.61
CA ALA A 157 -9.41 -0.27 4.25
C ALA A 157 -8.28 0.09 3.26
N ILE A 158 -8.32 -0.42 2.03
CA ILE A 158 -7.35 -0.09 0.97
C ILE A 158 -7.40 1.40 0.62
N VAL A 159 -8.57 1.99 0.41
CA VAL A 159 -8.64 3.40 0.00
C VAL A 159 -8.37 4.36 1.17
N ASN A 160 -8.77 3.99 2.39
CA ASN A 160 -8.67 4.87 3.57
C ASN A 160 -7.43 4.60 4.46
N HIS A 161 -6.48 3.76 4.02
CA HIS A 161 -5.23 3.56 4.75
C HIS A 161 -4.41 4.86 4.91
N THR A 162 -4.66 5.85 4.06
CA THR A 162 -4.07 7.20 4.10
C THR A 162 -5.15 8.27 3.85
N GLY A 163 -4.78 9.55 3.89
CA GLY A 163 -5.72 10.67 3.68
C GLY A 163 -6.51 11.08 4.94
N SER A 164 -7.55 11.90 4.81
CA SER A 164 -8.32 12.41 5.97
C SER A 164 -9.42 11.47 6.46
N THR A 165 -9.89 10.56 5.60
CA THR A 165 -10.95 9.62 5.91
C THR A 165 -10.38 8.43 6.69
N MET A 166 -11.03 8.08 7.80
CA MET A 166 -10.67 6.90 8.56
C MET A 166 -11.38 5.66 7.99
N PRO A 167 -10.70 4.49 7.95
CA PRO A 167 -11.34 3.22 7.64
C PRO A 167 -12.50 2.93 8.61
N LYS A 168 -13.57 2.34 8.08
CA LYS A 168 -14.79 2.02 8.84
C LYS A 168 -14.57 0.91 9.85
N THR A 169 -13.76 -0.08 9.49
CA THR A 169 -13.44 -1.23 10.33
C THR A 169 -12.21 -0.94 11.19
N LEU A 170 -12.15 -1.52 12.38
CA LEU A 170 -10.98 -1.38 13.25
C LEU A 170 -9.76 -2.05 12.63
N GLU A 171 -9.95 -3.14 11.88
CA GLU A 171 -8.94 -3.80 11.06
C GLU A 171 -8.29 -2.82 10.07
N GLY A 172 -9.10 -2.03 9.36
CA GLY A 172 -8.57 -1.00 8.45
C GLY A 172 -7.82 0.09 9.20
N GLN A 173 -8.28 0.50 10.38
CA GLN A 173 -7.58 1.47 11.22
C GLN A 173 -6.24 0.96 11.74
N VAL A 174 -6.14 -0.35 12.02
CA VAL A 174 -4.87 -1.02 12.34
C VAL A 174 -3.93 -0.94 11.13
N VAL A 175 -4.38 -1.35 9.95
CA VAL A 175 -3.55 -1.28 8.71
C VAL A 175 -3.01 0.12 8.47
N ARG A 176 -3.87 1.14 8.60
CA ARG A 176 -3.48 2.56 8.49
C ARG A 176 -2.34 2.96 9.43
N ARG A 177 -2.41 2.52 10.70
CA ARG A 177 -1.34 2.80 11.67
C ARG A 177 -0.07 2.01 11.38
N CYS A 178 -0.22 0.73 11.04
CA CYS A 178 0.89 -0.15 10.71
C CYS A 178 1.67 0.30 9.48
N ASP A 179 0.98 0.76 8.44
CA ASP A 179 1.62 1.35 7.26
C ASP A 179 2.53 2.52 7.67
N ARG A 180 1.99 3.45 8.49
CA ARG A 180 2.76 4.59 9.00
C ARG A 180 3.97 4.19 9.83
N ILE A 181 3.81 3.24 10.74
CA ILE A 181 4.89 2.78 11.61
C ILE A 181 5.96 2.04 10.80
N ALA A 182 5.55 1.16 9.90
CA ALA A 182 6.46 0.36 9.09
C ALA A 182 7.35 1.25 8.22
N TYR A 183 6.75 2.23 7.51
CA TYR A 183 7.54 3.05 6.62
C TYR A 183 8.55 3.92 7.39
N LEU A 184 8.15 4.49 8.54
CA LEU A 184 9.06 5.28 9.37
C LEU A 184 10.28 4.48 9.84
N CYS A 185 10.05 3.24 10.27
CA CYS A 185 11.11 2.37 10.78
C CYS A 185 12.06 1.95 9.66
N HIS A 186 11.53 1.48 8.53
CA HIS A 186 12.36 0.87 7.52
C HIS A 186 13.05 1.86 6.58
N ASP A 187 12.46 3.04 6.35
CA ASP A 187 13.02 4.05 5.46
C ASP A 187 14.18 4.74 6.18
N PHE A 188 14.06 4.86 7.52
CA PHE A 188 15.12 5.32 8.39
C PHE A 188 16.28 4.33 8.42
N ASP A 189 15.99 3.04 8.60
CA ASP A 189 16.99 1.96 8.53
C ASP A 189 17.74 1.96 7.20
N ASP A 190 17.01 2.02 6.08
CA ASP A 190 17.61 2.09 4.75
C ASP A 190 18.40 3.40 4.55
N GLY A 191 17.91 4.52 5.08
CA GLY A 191 18.56 5.83 5.06
C GLY A 191 19.89 5.87 5.81
N CYS A 192 19.95 5.18 6.95
CA CYS A 192 21.17 4.96 7.71
C CYS A 192 22.19 4.12 6.92
N LYS A 193 21.74 3.03 6.28
CA LYS A 193 22.61 2.15 5.48
C LYS A 193 23.21 2.85 4.26
N VAL A 194 22.47 3.76 3.63
CA VAL A 194 22.97 4.55 2.49
C VAL A 194 23.77 5.78 2.88
N GLY A 195 23.85 6.10 4.18
CA GLY A 195 24.59 7.25 4.70
C GLY A 195 23.96 8.61 4.38
N ILE A 196 22.66 8.65 4.06
CA ILE A 196 21.91 9.92 3.94
C ILE A 196 21.73 10.53 5.33
N ILE A 197 21.50 9.68 6.32
CA ILE A 197 21.28 10.06 7.71
C ILE A 197 22.04 9.13 8.64
N GLY A 198 22.31 9.57 9.86
CA GLY A 198 22.87 8.72 10.91
C GLY A 198 21.92 8.66 12.11
N PRO A 199 21.97 7.60 12.91
CA PRO A 199 21.08 7.42 14.07
C PRO A 199 21.22 8.54 15.11
N GLU A 200 22.38 9.19 15.16
CA GLU A 200 22.65 10.35 16.02
C GLU A 200 21.83 11.60 15.66
N LYS A 201 21.25 11.65 14.46
CA LYS A 201 20.39 12.76 14.03
C LYS A 201 18.93 12.60 14.43
N LEU A 202 18.55 11.43 14.94
CA LEU A 202 17.17 11.18 15.35
C LEU A 202 16.75 12.23 16.41
N PRO A 203 15.58 12.86 16.27
CA PRO A 203 15.15 13.89 17.21
C PRO A 203 15.14 13.32 18.64
N GLY A 204 15.59 14.12 19.62
CA GLY A 204 15.72 13.64 21.00
C GLY A 204 14.41 13.09 21.59
N ILE A 205 13.26 13.65 21.19
CA ILE A 205 11.94 13.14 21.56
C ILE A 205 11.67 11.75 20.97
N VAL A 206 12.07 11.49 19.72
CA VAL A 206 11.91 10.17 19.08
C VAL A 206 12.82 9.16 19.77
N ALA A 207 14.12 9.48 19.90
CA ALA A 207 15.10 8.59 20.54
C ALA A 207 14.71 8.25 21.99
N MET A 208 14.24 9.23 22.76
CA MET A 208 13.87 9.05 24.16
C MET A 208 12.55 8.28 24.33
N ARG A 209 11.55 8.51 23.47
CA ARG A 209 10.22 7.92 23.62
C ARG A 209 10.10 6.57 22.90
N LEU A 210 10.65 6.44 21.71
CA LEU A 210 10.46 5.29 20.83
C LEU A 210 11.71 4.40 20.74
N GLY A 211 12.88 4.93 21.05
CA GLY A 211 14.17 4.24 20.89
C GLY A 211 14.91 4.69 19.63
N THR A 212 16.12 4.15 19.45
CA THR A 212 17.01 4.49 18.33
C THR A 212 17.04 3.42 17.25
N GLU A 213 16.63 2.21 17.59
CA GLU A 213 16.60 1.08 16.65
C GLU A 213 15.17 0.82 16.14
N PRO A 214 14.99 0.50 14.85
CA PRO A 214 13.68 0.19 14.27
C PRO A 214 12.89 -0.87 15.04
N SER A 215 13.56 -1.90 15.55
CA SER A 215 12.93 -2.97 16.34
C SER A 215 12.37 -2.48 17.68
N GLN A 216 13.07 -1.54 18.34
CA GLN A 216 12.60 -0.92 19.59
C GLN A 216 11.38 -0.06 19.35
N ILE A 217 11.41 0.76 18.28
CA ILE A 217 10.30 1.63 17.89
C ILE A 217 9.05 0.81 17.60
N LEU A 218 9.22 -0.28 16.83
CA LEU A 218 8.13 -1.22 16.54
C LEU A 218 7.55 -1.85 17.81
N ASP A 219 8.41 -2.36 18.69
CA ASP A 219 7.99 -3.02 19.93
C ASP A 219 7.18 -2.07 20.83
N VAL A 220 7.70 -0.88 21.09
CA VAL A 220 7.04 0.15 21.92
C VAL A 220 5.66 0.51 21.37
N LEU A 221 5.57 0.78 20.06
CA LEU A 221 4.32 1.22 19.43
C LEU A 221 3.29 0.09 19.34
N VAL A 222 3.70 -1.14 19.03
CA VAL A 222 2.81 -2.30 19.00
C VAL A 222 2.26 -2.58 20.39
N HIS A 223 3.12 -2.62 21.41
CA HIS A 223 2.70 -2.80 22.81
C HIS A 223 1.72 -1.72 23.25
N ASN A 224 2.03 -0.45 23.00
CA ASN A 224 1.16 0.66 23.37
C ASN A 224 -0.22 0.58 22.71
N ILE A 225 -0.27 0.32 21.40
CA ILE A 225 -1.54 0.19 20.67
C ILE A 225 -2.35 -0.96 21.23
N VAL A 226 -1.73 -2.12 21.46
CA VAL A 226 -2.43 -3.30 21.97
C VAL A 226 -2.97 -3.05 23.38
N GLU A 227 -2.14 -2.55 24.29
CA GLU A 227 -2.53 -2.34 25.69
C GLU A 227 -3.68 -1.35 25.85
N LEU A 228 -3.64 -0.23 25.11
CA LEU A 228 -4.67 0.80 25.21
C LEU A 228 -5.95 0.44 24.44
N SER A 229 -5.84 -0.35 23.36
CA SER A 229 -6.99 -0.75 22.55
C SER A 229 -7.65 -2.05 23.04
N LEU A 230 -7.04 -2.75 23.99
CA LEU A 230 -7.55 -4.04 24.46
C LEU A 230 -8.94 -3.87 25.07
N ASN A 231 -9.90 -4.65 24.59
CA ASN A 231 -11.30 -4.59 24.99
C ASN A 231 -11.96 -3.20 24.80
N GLN A 232 -11.48 -2.40 23.84
CA GLN A 232 -12.08 -1.12 23.45
C GLN A 232 -12.62 -1.20 22.01
N PRO A 233 -13.75 -0.54 21.69
CA PRO A 233 -14.29 -0.45 20.33
C PRO A 233 -13.57 0.59 19.46
N GLN A 234 -12.29 0.84 19.74
CA GLN A 234 -11.47 1.84 19.07
C GLN A 234 -9.99 1.45 19.15
N ILE A 235 -9.23 1.81 18.12
CA ILE A 235 -7.77 1.67 18.14
C ILE A 235 -7.17 2.97 18.70
N ILE A 236 -6.45 2.86 19.81
CA ILE A 236 -5.89 3.97 20.59
C ILE A 236 -4.36 3.91 20.50
N ILE A 237 -3.74 5.08 20.44
CA ILE A 237 -2.31 5.28 20.67
C ILE A 237 -2.18 6.37 21.73
N ASP A 238 -1.23 6.23 22.66
CA ASP A 238 -0.99 7.25 23.66
C ASP A 238 -0.52 8.55 23.00
N LYS A 239 -1.05 9.70 23.45
CA LYS A 239 -0.66 11.02 22.91
C LYS A 239 0.85 11.27 23.03
N TYR A 240 1.49 10.75 24.09
CA TYR A 240 2.92 10.82 24.30
C TYR A 240 3.70 10.17 23.14
N TYR A 241 3.26 8.99 22.67
CA TYR A 241 3.90 8.30 21.55
C TYR A 241 3.45 8.86 20.21
N GLU A 242 2.20 9.31 20.08
CA GLU A 242 1.69 9.92 18.85
C GLU A 242 2.47 11.20 18.48
N GLU A 243 2.76 12.06 19.45
CA GLU A 243 3.63 13.23 19.25
C GLU A 243 5.03 12.84 18.73
N ALA A 244 5.60 11.74 19.24
CA ALA A 244 6.90 11.26 18.80
C ALA A 244 6.85 10.69 17.38
N VAL A 245 5.77 9.99 17.02
CA VAL A 245 5.56 9.47 15.66
C VAL A 245 5.42 10.61 14.65
N GLU A 246 4.70 11.68 14.99
CA GLU A 246 4.57 12.85 14.12
C GLU A 246 5.91 13.60 13.98
N GLU A 247 6.69 13.76 15.06
CA GLU A 247 8.02 14.34 14.96
C GLU A 247 8.97 13.48 14.12
N PHE A 248 8.91 12.15 14.29
CA PHE A 248 9.69 11.23 13.47
C PHE A 248 9.31 11.36 11.99
N ARG A 249 8.02 11.48 11.70
CA ARG A 249 7.55 11.72 10.33
C ARG A 249 8.10 13.03 9.77
N ASN A 250 8.02 14.14 10.50
CA ASN A 250 8.54 15.44 10.04
C ASN A 250 10.04 15.35 9.72
N PHE A 251 10.80 14.72 10.62
CA PHE A 251 12.21 14.45 10.42
C PHE A 251 12.49 13.61 9.16
N MET A 252 11.72 12.55 8.91
CA MET A 252 11.86 11.74 7.70
C MET A 252 11.61 12.55 6.42
N PHE A 253 10.65 13.47 6.43
CA PHE A 253 10.42 14.39 5.31
C PHE A 253 11.60 15.33 5.08
N ASP A 254 12.10 15.97 6.13
CA ASP A 254 13.16 16.96 6.02
C ASP A 254 14.50 16.36 5.57
N TYR A 255 14.83 15.16 6.06
CA TYR A 255 16.17 14.59 5.89
C TYR A 255 16.26 13.46 4.87
N ILE A 256 15.16 12.76 4.57
CA ILE A 256 15.17 11.64 3.60
C ILE A 256 14.35 12.03 2.38
N TYR A 257 13.04 12.22 2.51
CA TYR A 257 12.16 12.37 1.33
C TYR A 257 12.45 13.65 0.51
N CYS A 258 12.86 14.73 1.18
CA CYS A 258 13.25 15.99 0.55
C CYS A 258 14.77 16.15 0.39
N SER A 259 15.56 15.07 0.56
CA SER A 259 17.01 15.16 0.47
C SER A 259 17.49 15.54 -0.94
N PRO A 260 18.52 16.40 -1.07
CA PRO A 260 19.11 16.75 -2.37
C PRO A 260 19.65 15.52 -3.13
N GLN A 261 20.14 14.52 -2.40
CA GLN A 261 20.71 13.29 -2.96
C GLN A 261 19.66 12.48 -3.72
N LEU A 262 18.42 12.37 -3.19
CA LEU A 262 17.33 11.69 -3.88
C LEU A 262 16.68 12.56 -4.97
N THR A 263 16.77 13.88 -4.85
CA THR A 263 16.11 14.83 -5.77
C THR A 263 16.58 14.64 -7.23
N VAL A 264 17.86 14.36 -7.46
CA VAL A 264 18.39 14.17 -8.83
C VAL A 264 17.75 12.97 -9.53
N GLU A 265 17.73 11.81 -8.87
CA GLU A 265 17.11 10.60 -9.43
C GLU A 265 15.59 10.72 -9.51
N HIS A 266 14.95 11.37 -8.52
CA HIS A 266 13.53 11.66 -8.57
C HIS A 266 13.14 12.55 -9.77
N ASN A 267 13.96 13.56 -10.11
CA ASN A 267 13.72 14.40 -11.28
C ASN A 267 13.84 13.61 -12.59
N LYS A 268 14.79 12.69 -12.70
CA LYS A 268 14.92 11.79 -13.85
C LYS A 268 13.71 10.85 -13.95
N ALA A 269 13.30 10.24 -12.84
CA ALA A 269 12.12 9.38 -12.77
C ALA A 269 10.83 10.13 -13.16
N GLU A 270 10.65 11.35 -12.65
CA GLU A 270 9.53 12.20 -12.99
C GLU A 270 9.52 12.54 -14.49
N HIS A 271 10.69 12.86 -15.07
CA HIS A 271 10.82 13.08 -16.51
C HIS A 271 10.46 11.84 -17.33
N VAL A 272 10.93 10.65 -16.93
CA VAL A 272 10.57 9.38 -17.60
C VAL A 272 9.05 9.19 -17.61
N VAL A 273 8.39 9.34 -16.46
CA VAL A 273 6.95 9.14 -16.35
C VAL A 273 6.18 10.18 -17.16
N ARG A 274 6.54 11.47 -17.10
CA ARG A 274 5.91 12.53 -17.92
C ARG A 274 6.03 12.24 -19.42
N THR A 275 7.23 11.87 -19.87
CA THR A 275 7.49 11.57 -21.28
C THR A 275 6.67 10.36 -21.77
N LEU A 276 6.49 9.35 -20.92
CA LEU A 276 5.61 8.21 -21.23
C LEU A 276 4.13 8.63 -21.25
N MET A 277 3.69 9.48 -20.32
CA MET A 277 2.34 10.03 -20.34
C MET A 277 2.08 10.76 -21.67
N ASP A 278 2.99 11.66 -22.08
CA ASP A 278 2.88 12.40 -23.33
C ASP A 278 2.83 11.46 -24.54
N LEU A 279 3.72 10.46 -24.60
CA LEU A 279 3.76 9.46 -25.68
C LEU A 279 2.41 8.79 -25.92
N TYR A 280 1.77 8.28 -24.86
CA TYR A 280 0.53 7.52 -24.99
C TYR A 280 -0.71 8.42 -25.13
N MET A 281 -0.61 9.68 -24.72
CA MET A 281 -1.64 10.69 -24.98
C MET A 281 -1.64 11.16 -26.43
N GLU A 282 -0.46 11.33 -27.03
CA GLU A 282 -0.30 11.73 -28.44
C GLU A 282 -0.47 10.55 -29.40
N SER A 283 -0.07 9.35 -28.99
CA SER A 283 -0.15 8.13 -29.80
C SER A 283 -0.87 6.98 -29.08
N PRO A 284 -2.21 7.07 -28.87
CA PRO A 284 -3.00 6.05 -28.19
C PRO A 284 -2.90 4.64 -28.78
N GLN A 285 -2.64 4.54 -30.09
CA GLN A 285 -2.44 3.28 -30.81
C GLN A 285 -1.24 2.47 -30.32
N LEU A 286 -0.32 3.07 -29.55
CA LEU A 286 0.80 2.38 -28.93
C LEU A 286 0.42 1.66 -27.63
N LEU A 287 -0.74 1.98 -27.04
CA LEU A 287 -1.22 1.30 -25.85
C LEU A 287 -1.42 -0.20 -26.15
N PRO A 288 -1.11 -1.10 -25.19
CA PRO A 288 -1.42 -2.51 -25.37
C PRO A 288 -2.92 -2.71 -25.62
N ARG A 289 -3.26 -3.68 -26.48
CA ARG A 289 -4.65 -3.93 -26.91
C ARG A 289 -5.66 -4.04 -25.77
N GLU A 290 -5.25 -4.62 -24.64
CA GLU A 290 -6.08 -4.75 -23.43
C GLU A 290 -6.52 -3.41 -22.82
N TYR A 291 -5.80 -2.32 -23.09
CA TYR A 291 -6.16 -0.96 -22.68
C TYR A 291 -7.03 -0.23 -23.71
N GLY A 292 -7.08 -0.70 -24.97
CA GLY A 292 -7.91 -0.08 -26.01
C GLY A 292 -9.40 -0.07 -25.65
N GLU A 293 -9.92 -1.20 -25.17
CA GLU A 293 -11.32 -1.30 -24.70
C GLU A 293 -11.61 -0.43 -23.47
N LEU A 294 -10.59 -0.15 -22.64
CA LEU A 294 -10.72 0.72 -21.47
C LEU A 294 -10.82 2.20 -21.87
N ALA A 295 -10.16 2.61 -22.96
CA ALA A 295 -10.20 3.98 -23.46
C ALA A 295 -11.61 4.40 -23.86
N ASP A 296 -12.38 3.50 -24.49
CA ASP A 296 -13.77 3.76 -24.84
C ASP A 296 -14.67 3.91 -23.60
N ARG A 297 -14.37 3.17 -22.53
CA ARG A 297 -15.17 3.14 -21.30
C ARG A 297 -14.85 4.27 -20.32
N PHE A 298 -13.57 4.61 -20.16
CA PHE A 298 -13.09 5.51 -19.12
C PHE A 298 -12.42 6.77 -19.67
N GLY A 299 -12.32 6.88 -21.00
CA GLY A 299 -11.57 7.93 -21.67
C GLY A 299 -10.08 7.59 -21.77
N LEU A 300 -9.44 8.21 -22.77
CA LEU A 300 -8.01 8.04 -23.04
C LEU A 300 -7.15 8.44 -21.85
N LYS A 301 -7.40 9.62 -21.26
CA LYS A 301 -6.57 10.16 -20.17
C LYS A 301 -6.45 9.19 -19.00
N GLN A 302 -7.58 8.67 -18.50
CA GLN A 302 -7.57 7.72 -17.41
C GLN A 302 -6.90 6.39 -17.80
N THR A 303 -7.11 5.94 -19.03
CA THR A 303 -6.50 4.71 -19.53
C THR A 303 -4.98 4.80 -19.59
N VAL A 304 -4.44 5.95 -20.01
CA VAL A 304 -2.99 6.21 -19.98
C VAL A 304 -2.47 6.25 -18.54
N VAL A 305 -3.19 6.90 -17.62
CA VAL A 305 -2.86 6.89 -16.18
C VAL A 305 -2.79 5.46 -15.63
N ASP A 306 -3.79 4.64 -15.95
CA ASP A 306 -3.86 3.24 -15.49
C ASP A 306 -2.70 2.41 -16.04
N PHE A 307 -2.36 2.60 -17.32
CA PHE A 307 -1.26 1.90 -17.96
C PHE A 307 0.09 2.33 -17.38
N VAL A 308 0.41 3.62 -17.41
CA VAL A 308 1.71 4.17 -16.99
C VAL A 308 1.91 4.01 -15.49
N GLY A 309 0.90 4.32 -14.67
CA GLY A 309 0.93 4.09 -13.23
C GLY A 309 1.04 2.60 -12.87
N GLY A 310 0.52 1.73 -13.73
CA GLY A 310 0.61 0.29 -13.61
C GLY A 310 1.98 -0.31 -13.97
N LEU A 311 2.94 0.45 -14.51
CA LEU A 311 4.26 -0.09 -14.89
C LEU A 311 5.12 -0.45 -13.67
N THR A 312 6.13 -1.28 -13.87
CA THR A 312 7.26 -1.45 -12.94
C THR A 312 8.32 -0.40 -13.25
N ASP A 313 9.27 -0.17 -12.35
CA ASP A 313 10.33 0.82 -12.55
C ASP A 313 11.17 0.46 -13.79
N ALA A 314 11.64 -0.79 -13.85
CA ALA A 314 12.36 -1.30 -15.00
C ALA A 314 11.52 -1.28 -16.30
N GLY A 315 10.22 -1.54 -16.20
CA GLY A 315 9.31 -1.48 -17.35
C GLY A 315 9.15 -0.07 -17.90
N ALA A 316 9.07 0.93 -17.03
CA ALA A 316 9.04 2.33 -17.42
C ALA A 316 10.36 2.75 -18.10
N VAL A 317 11.51 2.38 -17.53
CA VAL A 317 12.82 2.66 -18.14
C VAL A 317 12.96 1.97 -19.50
N GLN A 318 12.54 0.71 -19.63
CA GLN A 318 12.60 -0.01 -20.91
C GLN A 318 11.74 0.65 -21.99
N LEU A 319 10.52 1.05 -21.66
CA LEU A 319 9.64 1.77 -22.61
C LEU A 319 10.23 3.12 -22.99
N PHE A 320 10.77 3.87 -22.03
CA PHE A 320 11.43 5.13 -22.31
C PHE A 320 12.61 4.94 -23.28
N ASN A 321 13.50 3.98 -22.98
CA ASN A 321 14.66 3.68 -23.82
C ASN A 321 14.24 3.26 -25.23
N LYS A 322 13.24 2.40 -25.35
CA LYS A 322 12.73 1.93 -26.65
C LYS A 322 12.25 3.06 -27.55
N HIS A 323 11.62 4.09 -26.98
CA HIS A 323 10.96 5.14 -27.76
C HIS A 323 11.80 6.41 -27.93
N TYR A 324 12.71 6.69 -27.00
CA TYR A 324 13.43 7.98 -26.96
C TYR A 324 14.94 7.86 -27.03
N ILE A 325 15.51 6.66 -26.88
CA ILE A 325 16.96 6.44 -26.98
C ILE A 325 17.28 5.75 -28.30
N PRO A 326 18.06 6.38 -29.20
CA PRO A 326 18.48 5.76 -30.46
C PRO A 326 19.30 4.49 -30.24
N ILE A 327 19.13 3.51 -31.13
CA ILE A 327 20.03 2.36 -31.23
C ILE A 327 21.21 2.82 -32.09
N ILE A 328 22.39 2.96 -31.49
CA ILE A 328 23.65 3.31 -32.17
C ILE A 328 24.59 2.12 -32.28
#